data_AF-A0A0C9THT0-F1
#
_entry.id   AF-A0A0C9THT0-F1
#
_cell.length_a   1.000
_cell.length_b   1.000
_cell.length_c   1.000
_cell.angle_alpha   90.00
_cell.angle_beta   90.00
_cell.angle_gamma   90.00
#
_symmetry.space_group_name_H-M   'P 1'
#
loop_
_entity.id
_entity.type
_entity.pdbx_description
1 polymer ?
#
loop_
_entity_poly.entity_id
_entity_poly.type
_entity_poly.pdbx_seq_one_letter_code
_entity_poly.pdbx_strand_id
1 'polypeptide(L)' 'YAPKLYRHMADTLEPLHDRYPHLRRNFSNSVYPTATFNLGPQVVTLEHVDCANLPHGWCSIWAGG' A
#
# COMPACT_ATOMS: atom_id res chain seq x y z
N TYR A 1 4.54 -8.63 15.11
CA TYR A 1 3.95 -8.93 13.79
C TYR A 1 4.26 -7.81 12.80
N ALA A 2 3.79 -6.58 13.03
CA ALA A 2 3.99 -5.44 12.12
C ALA A 2 5.46 -5.17 11.67
N PRO A 3 6.50 -5.23 12.55
CA PRO A 3 7.88 -5.00 12.10
C PRO A 3 8.42 -6.07 11.13
N LYS A 4 7.87 -7.29 11.18
CA LYS A 4 8.23 -8.34 10.23
C LYS A 4 7.60 -8.08 8.86
N LEU A 5 6.34 -7.62 8.84
CA LEU A 5 5.64 -7.27 7.62
C LEU A 5 6.26 -6.06 6.92
N TYR A 6 6.62 -5.02 7.69
CA TYR A 6 7.36 -3.87 7.17
C TYR A 6 8.65 -4.30 6.46
N ARG A 7 9.48 -5.13 7.13
CA ARG A 7 10.71 -5.65 6.54
C ARG A 7 10.42 -6.47 5.28
N HIS A 8 9.43 -7.36 5.32
CA HIS A 8 9.05 -8.13 4.15
C HIS A 8 8.69 -7.26 2.93
N MET A 9 7.92 -6.17 3.14
CA MET A 9 7.61 -5.23 2.06
C MET A 9 8.85 -4.48 1.58
N ALA A 10 9.70 -3.98 2.49
CA ALA A 10 10.93 -3.26 2.14
C ALA A 10 11.90 -4.16 1.34
N ASP A 11 12.21 -5.34 1.87
CA ASP A 11 13.12 -6.32 1.26
C ASP A 11 12.62 -6.79 -0.12
N THR A 12 11.31 -6.74 -0.36
CA THR A 12 10.70 -7.11 -1.66
C THR A 12 10.70 -5.95 -2.65
N LEU A 13 10.42 -4.73 -2.20
CA LEU A 13 10.18 -3.57 -3.08
C LEU A 13 11.42 -2.71 -3.33
N GLU A 14 12.37 -2.65 -2.40
CA GLU A 14 13.62 -1.89 -2.60
C GLU A 14 14.42 -2.37 -3.81
N PRO A 15 14.68 -3.68 -4.00
CA PRO A 15 15.40 -4.16 -5.17
C PRO A 15 14.72 -3.83 -6.50
N LEU A 16 13.38 -3.73 -6.51
CA LEU A 16 12.63 -3.34 -7.71
C LEU A 16 12.86 -1.86 -8.04
N HIS A 17 12.86 -0.99 -7.03
CA HIS A 17 13.13 0.44 -7.25
C HIS A 17 14.58 0.68 -7.67
N ASP A 18 15.54 -0.05 -7.10
CA ASP A 18 16.96 0.04 -7.47
C ASP A 18 17.19 -0.41 -8.92
N ARG A 19 16.55 -1.52 -9.31
CA ARG A 19 16.67 -2.08 -10.66
C ARG A 19 15.91 -1.29 -11.71
N TYR A 20 14.79 -0.68 -11.34
CA TYR A 20 13.90 0.05 -12.24
C TYR A 20 13.68 1.49 -11.74
N PRO A 21 14.64 2.41 -11.95
CA PRO A 21 14.57 3.78 -11.42
C PRO A 21 13.38 4.61 -11.93
N HIS A 22 12.67 4.14 -12.97
CA HIS A 22 11.47 4.79 -13.48
C HIS A 22 10.21 4.46 -12.64
N LEU A 23 10.26 3.43 -11.79
CA LEU A 23 9.20 3.16 -10.82
C LEU A 23 9.19 4.24 -9.75
N ARG A 24 8.01 4.80 -9.47
CA ARG A 24 7.85 5.88 -8.48
C ARG A 24 7.16 5.34 -7.24
N ARG A 25 7.70 5.69 -6.06
CA ARG A 25 6.98 5.49 -4.79
C ARG A 25 5.83 6.49 -4.68
N ASN A 26 4.71 6.08 -4.10
CA ASN A 26 3.58 6.97 -3.84
C ASN A 26 3.95 8.08 -2.85
N PHE A 27 4.72 7.73 -1.82
CA PHE A 27 5.24 8.64 -0.81
C PHE A 27 6.68 8.29 -0.48
N SER A 28 7.52 9.30 -0.23
CA SER A 28 8.94 9.09 0.11
C SER A 28 9.13 8.34 1.44
N ASN A 29 8.15 8.44 2.35
CA ASN A 29 8.15 7.83 3.68
C ASN A 29 7.21 6.62 3.80
N SER A 30 6.82 5.99 2.69
CA SER A 30 5.95 4.80 2.70
C SER A 30 6.64 3.58 2.09
N VAL A 31 6.40 2.41 2.69
CA VAL A 31 6.79 1.11 2.14
C VAL A 31 5.71 0.51 1.23
N TYR A 32 4.51 1.09 1.20
CA TYR A 32 3.41 0.58 0.39
C TYR A 32 3.58 0.95 -1.09
N PRO A 33 3.46 -0.02 -2.02
CA PRO A 33 3.62 0.22 -3.45
C PRO A 33 2.37 0.88 -4.08
N THR A 34 1.23 0.83 -3.39
CA THR A 34 -0.05 1.37 -3.86
C THR A 34 -0.74 2.19 -2.78
N ALA A 35 -1.56 3.16 -3.21
CA ALA A 35 -2.44 3.93 -2.34
C ALA A 35 -3.74 4.23 -3.11
N THR A 36 -4.88 4.11 -2.44
CA THR A 36 -6.21 4.38 -3.00
C THR A 36 -6.88 5.50 -2.20
N PHE A 37 -7.48 6.47 -2.90
CA PHE A 37 -8.20 7.58 -2.29
C PHE A 37 -9.69 7.47 -2.62
N ASN A 38 -10.51 7.32 -1.58
CA ASN A 38 -11.98 7.32 -1.68
C ASN A 38 -12.49 8.74 -1.38
N LEU A 39 -12.88 9.50 -2.41
CA LEU A 39 -13.26 10.91 -2.29
C LEU A 39 -14.76 11.13 -2.58
N GLY A 40 -15.34 12.15 -1.92
CA GLY A 40 -16.76 12.50 -2.01
C GLY A 40 -17.20 13.20 -3.31
N PRO A 41 -18.49 13.60 -3.42
CA PRO A 41 -19.44 13.84 -2.33
C PRO A 41 -20.15 12.59 -1.79
N GLN A 42 -20.14 11.47 -2.51
CA GLN A 42 -20.74 10.21 -2.08
C GLN A 42 -19.82 9.05 -2.49
N VAL A 43 -19.23 8.38 -1.49
CA VAL A 43 -18.43 7.16 -1.69
C VAL A 43 -18.99 6.06 -0.79
N VAL A 44 -19.06 4.83 -1.31
CA VAL A 44 -19.57 3.67 -0.56
C VAL A 44 -18.61 2.50 -0.73
N THR A 45 -18.37 1.79 0.37
CA THR A 45 -17.65 0.51 0.38
C THR A 45 -18.70 -0.58 0.54
N LEU A 46 -18.96 -1.33 -0.53
CA LEU A 46 -19.77 -2.56 -0.44
C LEU A 46 -18.93 -3.68 0.17
N GLU A 47 -19.57 -4.72 0.68
CA GLU A 47 -18.83 -5.90 1.17
C GLU A 47 -18.01 -6.53 0.04
N HIS A 48 -16.69 -6.58 0.22
CA HIS A 48 -15.75 -7.16 -0.73
C HIS A 48 -14.45 -7.58 -0.05
N VAL A 49 -13.59 -8.25 -0.83
CA VAL A 49 -12.21 -8.58 -0.48
C VAL A 49 -11.30 -7.98 -1.54
N ASP A 50 -10.23 -7.30 -1.12
CA ASP A 50 -9.17 -6.86 -2.02
C ASP A 50 -8.33 -8.05 -2.47
N CYS A 51 -8.82 -8.80 -3.46
CA CYS A 51 -8.20 -10.06 -3.91
C CYS A 51 -6.78 -9.88 -4.50
N ALA A 52 -6.40 -8.66 -4.88
CA ALA A 52 -5.06 -8.33 -5.34
C ALA A 52 -4.06 -8.06 -4.19
N ASN A 53 -4.54 -7.93 -2.95
CA ASN A 53 -3.66 -7.71 -1.81
C ASN A 53 -2.96 -9.01 -1.40
N LEU A 54 -1.74 -8.86 -0.90
CA LEU A 54 -1.05 -9.94 -0.20
C LEU A 54 -1.89 -10.32 1.04
N PRO A 55 -2.29 -11.60 1.24
CA PRO A 55 -3.24 -11.96 2.31
C PRO A 55 -2.79 -11.61 3.73
N HIS A 56 -1.48 -11.58 3.97
CA HIS A 56 -0.89 -11.18 5.25
C HIS A 56 -0.36 -9.73 5.22
N GLY A 57 -0.53 -9.04 4.09
CA GLY A 57 -0.31 -7.61 3.94
C GLY A 57 -1.40 -6.83 4.66
N TRP A 58 -1.01 -5.77 5.36
CA TRP A 58 -1.92 -4.89 6.07
C TRP A 58 -2.15 -3.64 5.25
N CYS A 59 -3.39 -3.18 5.17
CA CYS A 59 -3.70 -1.87 4.63
C CYS A 59 -3.78 -0.87 5.79
N SER A 60 -2.97 0.19 5.72
CA SER A 60 -3.10 1.33 6.62
C SER A 60 -4.22 2.24 6.10
N ILE A 61 -5.36 2.24 6.79
CA ILE A 61 -6.51 3.07 6.44
C ILE A 61 -6.47 4.37 7.24
N TRP A 62 -6.61 5.49 6.54
CA TRP A 62 -6.83 6.79 7.14
C TRP A 62 -8.17 7.34 6.68
N ALA A 63 -8.91 7.95 7.60
CA ALA A 63 -10.14 8.66 7.32
C ALA A 63 -10.08 10.01 8.02
N GLY A 64 -10.33 11.09 7.28
CA GLY A 64 -10.34 12.44 7.82
C GLY A 64 -10.81 13.46 6.80
N GLY A 65 -11.24 14.60 7.34
CA GLY A 65 -11.97 15.68 6.70
C GLY A 65 -12.60 16.53 7.79
#